data_AF-A0A521E3K2-F1
#
_entry.id   AF-A0A521E3K2-F1
#
_cell.length_a   1.000
_cell.length_b   1.000
_cell.length_c   1.000
_cell.angle_alpha   90.00
_cell.angle_beta   90.00
_cell.angle_gamma   90.00
#
_symmetry.space_group_name_H-M   'P 1'
#
loop_
_entity.id
_entity.type
_entity.pdbx_description
1 polymer ?
#
loop_
_entity_poly.entity_id
_entity_poly.type
_entity_poly.pdbx_seq_one_letter_code
_entity_poly.pdbx_strand_id
1 'polypeptide(L)'
;MGDRWTRVQTFAEIESADDWTVLRNGLVVGRVFKDITQHNRPETWRWSVITIPSANSYAETLEKALEQVRARASDKWGHPPYGWKTLA
;
A
#
# COMPACT_ATOMS: atom_id res chain seq x y z
N MET A 1 -12.14 4.64 -19.61
CA MET A 1 -11.36 3.52 -19.03
C MET A 1 -11.19 3.80 -17.55
N GLY A 2 -11.60 2.88 -16.69
CA GLY A 2 -11.46 3.05 -15.23
C GLY A 2 -10.02 2.92 -14.76
N ASP A 3 -9.76 3.29 -13.51
CA ASP A 3 -8.43 3.19 -12.90
C ASP A 3 -7.97 1.73 -12.76
N ARG A 4 -6.73 1.45 -13.16
CA ARG A 4 -6.08 0.15 -12.95
C ARG A 4 -5.35 0.14 -11.61
N TRP A 5 -5.86 -0.64 -10.67
CA TRP A 5 -5.26 -0.83 -9.35
C TRP A 5 -4.47 -2.13 -9.30
N THR A 6 -3.20 -2.05 -8.91
CA THR A 6 -2.35 -3.23 -8.67
C THR A 6 -1.58 -3.07 -7.36
N ARG A 7 -0.93 -4.13 -6.91
CA ARG A 7 0.01 -4.09 -5.79
C ARG A 7 1.23 -4.94 -6.11
N VAL A 8 2.38 -4.56 -5.57
CA VAL A 8 3.62 -5.32 -5.62
C VAL A 8 4.16 -5.49 -4.21
N GLN A 9 4.84 -6.60 -3.95
CA GLN A 9 5.48 -6.81 -2.65
C GLN A 9 6.63 -5.80 -2.49
N THR A 10 6.62 -5.04 -1.40
CA THR A 10 7.60 -3.95 -1.19
C THR A 10 8.99 -4.49 -0.94
N PHE A 11 9.09 -5.62 -0.24
CA PHE A 11 10.34 -6.33 0.02
C PHE A 11 10.24 -7.76 -0.50
N ALA A 12 10.41 -7.94 -1.81
CA ALA A 12 10.28 -9.24 -2.47
C ALA A 12 11.28 -10.29 -1.96
N GLU A 13 12.37 -9.88 -1.32
CA GLU A 13 13.39 -10.77 -0.76
C GLU A 13 13.00 -11.32 0.63
N ILE A 14 11.92 -10.79 1.22
CA ILE A 14 11.39 -11.25 2.50
C ILE A 14 10.07 -11.96 2.21
N GLU A 15 10.15 -13.29 2.06
CA GLU A 15 9.03 -14.15 1.66
C GLU A 15 7.79 -14.00 2.55
N SER A 16 8.00 -13.70 3.84
CA SER A 16 6.95 -13.51 4.85
C SER A 16 6.58 -12.05 5.13
N ALA A 17 7.11 -11.09 4.36
CA ALA A 17 6.74 -9.70 4.54
C ALA A 17 5.34 -9.46 3.95
N ASP A 18 4.34 -9.41 4.83
CA ASP A 18 3.00 -8.90 4.55
C ASP A 18 3.07 -7.38 4.31
N ASP A 19 3.75 -6.95 3.24
CA ASP A 19 4.07 -5.56 2.93
C ASP A 19 3.97 -5.28 1.44
N TRP A 20 3.06 -4.37 1.10
CA TRP A 20 2.58 -4.15 -0.25
C TRP A 20 2.63 -2.68 -0.62
N THR A 21 3.25 -2.37 -1.76
CA THR A 21 3.08 -1.06 -2.39
C THR A 21 1.90 -1.11 -3.34
N VAL A 22 1.01 -0.13 -3.20
CA VAL A 22 -0.21 0.02 -3.98
C VAL A 22 0.06 0.95 -5.14
N LEU A 23 -0.34 0.52 -6.33
CA LEU A 23 -0.24 1.30 -7.55
C LEU A 23 -1.62 1.63 -8.12
N ARG A 24 -1.74 2.85 -8.65
CA ARG A 24 -2.87 3.31 -9.47
C ARG A 24 -2.31 3.73 -10.83
N ASN A 25 -2.79 3.11 -11.90
CA ASN A 25 -2.33 3.37 -13.26
C ASN A 25 -0.80 3.24 -13.42
N GLY A 26 -0.17 2.35 -12.63
CA GLY A 26 1.29 2.14 -12.64
C GLY A 26 2.10 3.12 -11.78
N LEU A 27 1.46 4.09 -11.13
CA LEU A 27 2.11 5.01 -10.19
C LEU A 27 1.94 4.52 -8.76
N VAL A 28 2.99 4.62 -7.95
CA VAL A 28 2.95 4.39 -6.51
C VAL A 28 2.06 5.44 -5.86
N VAL A 29 1.05 4.99 -5.13
CA VAL A 29 0.11 5.89 -4.44
C VAL A 29 -0.07 5.58 -2.96
N GLY A 30 0.39 4.42 -2.50
CA GLY A 30 0.27 4.06 -1.09
C GLY A 30 1.04 2.79 -0.74
N ARG A 31 1.01 2.44 0.54
CA ARG A 31 1.61 1.21 1.08
C ARG A 31 0.72 0.64 2.17
N VAL A 32 0.62 -0.68 2.21
CA VAL A 32 -0.14 -1.43 3.20
C VAL A 32 0.74 -2.55 3.75
N PHE A 33 0.91 -2.62 5.06
CA PHE A 33 1.70 -3.68 5.67
C PHE A 33 1.14 -4.14 7.02
N LYS A 34 1.38 -5.40 7.36
CA LYS A 34 1.02 -5.98 8.66
C LYS A 34 1.96 -5.41 9.73
N ASP A 35 1.40 -4.72 10.71
CA ASP A 35 2.16 -4.17 11.82
C ASP A 35 2.18 -5.18 12.98
N ILE A 36 3.28 -5.95 13.05
CA ILE A 36 3.54 -6.94 14.10
C ILE A 36 4.27 -6.33 15.31
N THR A 37 4.61 -5.04 15.28
CA THR A 37 5.40 -4.38 16.33
C THR A 37 4.56 -3.98 17.55
N GLN A 38 3.24 -4.01 17.41
CA GLN A 38 2.31 -3.69 18.49
C GLN A 38 2.09 -4.92 19.37
N HIS A 39 3.04 -5.16 20.28
CA HIS A 39 3.13 -6.32 21.19
C HIS A 39 1.86 -6.67 22.02
N ASN A 40 0.80 -5.85 21.99
CA ASN A 40 -0.44 -6.04 22.76
C ASN A 40 -1.72 -5.68 21.99
N ARG A 41 -1.69 -5.61 20.65
CA ARG A 41 -2.90 -5.37 19.85
C ARG A 41 -3.19 -6.57 18.94
N PRO A 42 -4.48 -6.83 18.60
CA PRO A 42 -4.81 -7.74 17.52
C PRO A 42 -3.99 -7.36 16.29
N GLU A 43 -3.61 -8.35 15.48
CA GLU A 43 -2.89 -8.09 14.23
C GLU A 43 -3.62 -7.00 13.42
N THR A 44 -2.94 -5.88 13.18
CA THR A 44 -3.53 -4.75 12.43
C THR A 44 -2.70 -4.44 11.20
N TRP A 45 -3.39 -4.03 10.15
CA TRP A 45 -2.80 -3.58 8.91
C TRP A 45 -2.64 -2.07 8.97
N ARG A 46 -1.40 -1.59 8.85
CA ARG A 46 -1.12 -0.17 8.66
C ARG A 46 -1.26 0.16 7.18
N TRP A 47 -1.96 1.25 6.88
CA TRP A 47 -2.08 1.79 5.53
C TRP A 47 -1.59 3.23 5.48
N SER A 48 -1.06 3.61 4.33
CA SER A 48 -0.60 4.98 4.06
C SER A 48 -0.84 5.35 2.60
N VAL A 49 -1.28 6.59 2.39
CA VAL A 49 -1.35 7.27 1.10
C VAL A 49 -0.14 8.17 0.99
N ILE A 50 0.62 8.00 -0.09
CA ILE A 50 1.88 8.70 -0.37
C ILE A 50 1.63 9.94 -1.25
N THR A 51 0.48 10.01 -1.91
CA THR A 51 0.04 11.17 -2.70
C THR A 51 -0.48 12.30 -1.82
N ILE A 52 -0.73 13.48 -2.40
CA ILE A 52 -1.25 14.64 -1.66
C ILE A 52 -2.78 14.74 -1.83
N PRO A 53 -3.57 14.85 -0.75
CA PRO A 53 -3.15 14.88 0.65
C PRO A 53 -2.72 13.50 1.17
N SER A 54 -1.63 13.47 1.95
CA SER A 54 -1.15 12.24 2.58
C SER A 54 -2.04 11.88 3.77
N ALA A 55 -2.28 10.58 3.97
CA ALA A 55 -3.04 10.07 5.11
C ALA A 55 -2.52 8.69 5.51
N ASN A 56 -2.64 8.32 6.78
CA ASN A 56 -2.34 6.97 7.23
C ASN A 56 -3.19 6.64 8.46
N SER A 57 -3.44 5.34 8.67
CA SER A 57 -4.06 4.82 9.88
C SER A 57 -3.91 3.29 9.92
N TYR A 58 -4.69 2.64 10.77
CA TYR A 58 -4.79 1.19 10.88
C TYR A 58 -6.13 0.69 10.34
N ALA A 59 -6.16 -0.58 9.96
CA ALA A 59 -7.35 -1.33 9.61
C ALA A 59 -7.22 -2.78 10.11
N GLU A 60 -8.36 -3.43 10.29
CA GLU A 60 -8.42 -4.80 10.83
C GLU A 60 -8.00 -5.85 9.79
N THR A 61 -8.13 -5.56 8.50
CA THR A 61 -7.81 -6.48 7.41
C THR A 61 -7.05 -5.78 6.28
N LEU A 62 -6.37 -6.59 5.46
CA LEU A 62 -5.69 -6.13 4.25
C LEU A 62 -6.66 -5.44 3.28
N GLU A 63 -7.84 -6.01 3.09
CA GLU A 63 -8.88 -5.49 2.19
C GLU A 63 -9.32 -4.09 2.64
N LYS A 64 -9.63 -3.93 3.93
CA LYS A 64 -10.01 -2.64 4.50
C LYS A 64 -8.87 -1.63 4.36
N ALA A 65 -7.62 -2.02 4.62
CA ALA A 65 -6.46 -1.16 4.43
C ALA A 65 -6.31 -0.69 2.97
N LEU A 66 -6.51 -1.59 2.00
CA LEU A 66 -6.48 -1.26 0.56
C LEU A 66 -7.62 -0.32 0.17
N GLU A 67 -8.83 -0.53 0.69
CA GLU A 67 -9.96 0.37 0.48
C GLU A 67 -9.66 1.78 0.98
N GLN A 68 -8.99 1.93 2.15
CA GLN A 68 -8.62 3.24 2.66
C GLN A 68 -7.65 3.97 1.72
N VAL A 69 -6.69 3.25 1.11
CA VAL A 69 -5.79 3.81 0.08
C VAL A 69 -6.57 4.20 -1.16
N ARG A 70 -7.43 3.32 -1.69
CA ARG A 70 -8.25 3.60 -2.88
C ARG A 70 -9.16 4.81 -2.71
N ALA A 71 -9.74 4.99 -1.53
CA ALA A 71 -10.67 6.07 -1.23
C ALA A 71 -9.98 7.45 -1.11
N ARG A 72 -8.67 7.50 -0.86
CA ARG A 72 -7.95 8.75 -0.52
C ARG A 72 -6.81 9.10 -1.46
N ALA A 73 -6.24 8.11 -2.15
CA ALA A 73 -5.17 8.35 -3.09
C ALA A 73 -5.64 9.24 -4.24
N SER A 74 -4.94 10.35 -4.44
CA SER A 74 -5.11 11.22 -5.60
C SER A 74 -4.06 10.89 -6.67
N ASP A 75 -4.22 11.48 -7.86
CA ASP A 75 -3.22 11.38 -8.93
C ASP A 75 -2.09 12.42 -8.77
N LYS A 76 -2.15 13.25 -7.71
CA LYS A 76 -1.12 14.27 -7.45
C LYS A 76 0.07 13.62 -6.76
N TRP A 77 1.24 13.73 -7.40
CA TRP A 77 2.52 13.24 -6.87
C TRP A 77 2.65 11.71 -6.76
N GLY A 78 1.82 10.95 -7.49
CA GLY A 78 2.13 9.54 -7.73
C GLY A 78 3.44 9.45 -8.53
N HIS A 79 4.36 8.58 -8.11
CA HIS A 79 5.66 8.43 -8.78
C HIS A 79 5.81 7.00 -9.33
N PRO A 80 6.60 6.78 -10.39
CA PRO A 80 6.89 5.43 -10.85
C PRO A 80 7.62 4.63 -9.74
N PRO A 81 7.43 3.31 -9.66
CA PRO A 81 8.14 2.48 -8.68
C PRO A 81 9.66 2.58 -8.90
N TYR A 82 10.42 2.70 -7.80
CA TYR A 82 11.87 2.83 -7.86
C TYR A 82 12.53 1.46 -8.00
N GLY A 83 12.96 1.07 -9.20
CA GLY A 83 13.82 -0.09 -9.45
C GLY A 83 13.28 -1.47 -9.02
N TRP A 84 12.10 -1.54 -8.40
CA TRP A 84 11.43 -2.79 -8.09
C TRP A 84 11.09 -3.47 -9.39
N LYS A 85 11.63 -4.67 -9.61
CA LYS A 85 11.18 -5.53 -10.69
C LYS A 85 9.68 -5.78 -10.46
N THR A 86 8.83 -5.02 -11.15
CA THR A 86 7.44 -5.38 -11.35
C THR A 86 7.47 -6.76 -12.00
N LEU A 87 7.21 -7.80 -11.22
CA LEU A 87 6.91 -9.11 -11.78
C LEU A 87 5.68 -8.89 -12.67
N ALA A 88 5.90 -9.09 -13.97
CA ALA A 88 4.91 -8.93 -15.02
C ALA A 88 3.78 -9.97 -14.89
#